data_AF-A0A947X6Z0-F1
#
_entry.id   AF-A0A947X6Z0-F1
#
_cell.length_a   1.000
_cell.length_b   1.000
_cell.length_c   1.000
_cell.angle_alpha   90.00
_cell.angle_beta   90.00
_cell.angle_gamma   90.00
#
_symmetry.space_group_name_H-M   'P 1'
#
loop_
_entity.id
_entity.type
_entity.pdbx_description
1 polymer ?
#
loop_
_entity_poly.entity_id
_entity_poly.type
_entity_poly.pdbx_seq_one_letter_code
_entity_poly.pdbx_strand_id
1 'polypeptide(L)'
;MKNKRILILTGVFLGDIGGPPTLLKALNKDLIEHDYKITVLTFGSKSEAKSYPYSVKIVSNNWPSFFKSFLYLTKGLILGLRSNIIYNQDLYTSGFTGLIIKKILKKKLITRFVGDSAWEIALNKGETTDDIMDFQINKYSRLIERRKKIRKR
;
A
#
# COMPACT_ATOMS: atom_id res chain seq x y z
N MET A 1 -20.71 6.03 20.01
CA MET A 1 -20.08 5.02 19.12
C MET A 1 -18.59 5.34 18.95
N LYS A 2 -17.70 4.35 19.07
CA LYS A 2 -16.24 4.56 19.02
C LYS A 2 -15.84 4.89 17.57
N ASN A 3 -15.55 6.16 17.26
CA ASN A 3 -15.12 6.61 15.93
C ASN A 3 -13.99 5.72 15.40
N LYS A 4 -14.27 4.87 14.40
CA LYS A 4 -13.30 3.91 13.84
C LYS A 4 -12.37 4.67 12.89
N ARG A 5 -11.11 4.79 13.28
CA ARG A 5 -10.07 5.50 12.51
C ARG A 5 -9.26 4.53 11.67
N ILE A 6 -9.15 4.80 10.38
CA ILE A 6 -8.37 4.00 9.42
C ILE A 6 -7.18 4.81 8.94
N LEU A 7 -5.99 4.24 9.09
CA LEU A 7 -4.78 4.74 8.43
C LEU A 7 -4.57 3.93 7.14
N ILE A 8 -4.63 4.62 6.01
CA ILE A 8 -4.37 4.05 4.69
C ILE A 8 -2.93 4.32 4.31
N LEU A 9 -2.20 3.28 3.95
CA LEU A 9 -0.83 3.33 3.46
C LEU A 9 -0.84 2.99 1.96
N THR A 10 -0.34 3.90 1.14
CA THR A 10 -0.17 3.67 -0.29
C THR A 10 1.09 4.35 -0.80
N GLY A 11 1.71 3.78 -1.83
CA GLY A 11 2.82 4.42 -2.54
C GLY A 11 2.38 5.54 -3.48
N VAL A 12 1.17 5.42 -4.04
CA VAL A 12 0.62 6.33 -5.06
C VAL A 12 -0.82 6.67 -4.70
N PHE A 13 -1.13 7.97 -4.67
CA PHE A 13 -2.46 8.48 -4.33
C PHE A 13 -2.78 9.83 -4.96
N LEU A 14 -1.78 10.69 -5.13
CA LEU A 14 -1.96 12.00 -5.75
C LEU A 14 -2.18 11.87 -7.26
N GLY A 15 -2.92 12.82 -7.84
CA GLY A 15 -3.33 12.80 -9.25
C GLY A 15 -4.76 12.30 -9.49
N ASP A 16 -5.23 12.42 -10.73
CA ASP A 16 -6.62 12.13 -11.12
C ASP A 16 -6.81 10.80 -11.85
N ILE A 17 -5.75 10.24 -12.43
CA ILE A 17 -5.88 9.18 -13.42
C ILE A 17 -5.00 7.99 -13.00
N GLY A 18 -5.60 6.79 -12.93
CA GLY A 18 -4.89 5.54 -12.65
C GLY A 18 -5.64 4.62 -11.67
N GLY A 19 -5.23 3.35 -11.61
CA GLY A 19 -5.94 2.29 -10.87
C GLY A 19 -6.05 2.51 -9.36
N PRO A 20 -4.95 2.45 -8.58
CA PRO A 20 -5.02 2.49 -7.11
C PRO A 20 -5.64 3.78 -6.52
N PRO A 21 -5.34 5.00 -7.02
CA PRO A 21 -5.94 6.23 -6.51
C PRO A 21 -7.46 6.31 -6.73
N THR A 22 -7.94 5.88 -7.90
CA THR A 22 -9.38 5.92 -8.23
C THR A 22 -10.18 5.03 -7.28
N LEU A 23 -9.73 3.79 -7.08
CA LEU A 23 -10.37 2.89 -6.12
C LEU A 23 -10.33 3.46 -4.70
N LEU A 24 -9.19 3.99 -4.25
CA LEU A 24 -9.08 4.55 -2.91
C LEU A 24 -10.01 5.74 -2.72
N LYS A 25 -10.18 6.62 -3.71
CA LYS A 25 -11.12 7.74 -3.63
C LYS A 25 -12.56 7.25 -3.44
N ALA A 26 -12.99 6.24 -4.20
CA ALA A 26 -14.31 5.62 -4.06
C ALA A 26 -14.47 4.96 -2.68
N LEU A 27 -13.51 4.11 -2.29
CA LEU A 27 -13.52 3.44 -0.99
C LEU A 27 -13.55 4.43 0.19
N ASN A 28 -12.76 5.51 0.12
CA ASN A 28 -12.73 6.52 1.17
C ASN A 28 -14.06 7.24 1.32
N LYS A 29 -14.76 7.50 0.20
CA LYS A 29 -16.09 8.10 0.20
C LYS A 29 -17.07 7.20 0.95
N ASP A 30 -17.15 5.93 0.54
CA ASP A 30 -18.06 4.95 1.15
C ASP A 30 -17.76 4.77 2.64
N LEU A 31 -16.48 4.69 3.02
CA LEU A 31 -16.08 4.56 4.43
C LEU A 31 -16.50 5.79 5.27
N ILE A 32 -16.41 7.00 4.71
CA ILE A 32 -16.84 8.22 5.42
C ILE A 32 -18.35 8.23 5.60
N GLU A 33 -19.12 7.80 4.60
CA GLU A 33 -20.58 7.62 4.69
C GLU A 33 -20.98 6.62 5.79
N HIS A 34 -20.08 5.70 6.16
CA HIS A 34 -20.23 4.75 7.26
C HIS A 34 -19.50 5.18 8.56
N ASP A 35 -19.32 6.48 8.77
CA ASP A 35 -18.73 7.09 9.98
C ASP A 35 -17.26 6.71 10.29
N TYR A 36 -16.49 6.29 9.29
CA TYR A 36 -15.06 6.09 9.45
C TYR A 36 -14.27 7.38 9.25
N LYS A 37 -13.28 7.60 10.12
CA LYS A 37 -12.32 8.70 9.98
C LYS A 37 -11.08 8.22 9.24
N ILE A 38 -10.82 8.78 8.07
CA ILE A 38 -9.75 8.35 7.18
C ILE A 38 -8.52 9.27 7.30
N THR A 39 -7.35 8.66 7.32
CA THR A 39 -6.07 9.34 7.07
C THR A 39 -5.29 8.55 6.04
N VAL A 40 -4.90 9.18 4.94
CA VAL A 40 -4.06 8.57 3.89
C VAL A 40 -2.62 9.05 4.07
N LEU A 41 -1.66 8.12 4.04
CA LEU A 41 -0.23 8.41 3.97
C LEU A 41 0.31 7.95 2.61
N THR A 42 0.88 8.88 1.85
CA THR A 42 1.36 8.64 0.48
C THR A 42 2.70 9.33 0.22
N PHE A 43 3.35 8.93 -0.87
CA PHE A 43 4.40 9.73 -1.51
C PHE A 43 3.80 10.73 -2.50
N GLY A 44 4.53 11.81 -2.80
CA GLY A 44 4.18 12.77 -3.84
C GLY A 44 4.68 14.19 -3.56
N SER A 45 4.30 15.14 -4.40
CA SER A 45 4.53 16.56 -4.14
C SER A 45 3.34 17.19 -3.41
N LYS A 46 3.59 18.17 -2.54
CA LYS A 46 2.51 18.96 -1.92
C LYS A 46 1.70 19.75 -2.95
N SER A 47 2.31 20.14 -4.08
CA SER A 47 1.62 20.86 -5.16
C SER A 47 0.58 20.01 -5.89
N GLU A 48 0.69 18.69 -5.84
CA GLU A 48 -0.27 17.74 -6.42
C GLU A 48 -1.44 17.43 -5.46
N ALA A 49 -1.38 17.95 -4.23
CA ALA A 49 -2.40 17.71 -3.22
C ALA A 49 -3.67 18.48 -3.57
N LYS A 50 -4.78 17.75 -3.69
CA LYS A 50 -6.12 18.33 -3.81
C LYS A 50 -6.78 18.48 -2.44
N SER A 51 -7.88 19.22 -2.41
CA SER A 51 -8.77 19.23 -1.25
C SER A 51 -9.51 17.90 -1.19
N TYR A 52 -9.40 17.20 -0.06
CA TYR A 52 -10.09 15.93 0.22
C TYR A 52 -10.90 16.08 1.50
N PRO A 53 -12.06 15.39 1.64
CA PRO A 53 -12.86 15.40 2.87
C PRO A 53 -12.21 14.60 4.03
N TYR A 54 -10.96 14.18 3.86
CA TYR A 54 -10.18 13.38 4.80
C TYR A 54 -8.72 13.82 4.81
N SER A 55 -7.98 13.41 5.84
CA SER A 55 -6.59 13.84 5.98
C SER A 55 -5.68 13.11 5.00
N VAL A 56 -4.91 13.86 4.22
CA VAL A 56 -3.84 13.30 3.37
C VAL A 56 -2.50 13.81 3.88
N LYS A 57 -1.61 12.88 4.22
CA LYS A 57 -0.25 13.13 4.69
C LYS A 57 0.72 12.68 3.60
N ILE A 58 1.59 13.59 3.21
CA ILE A 58 2.51 13.39 2.08
C ILE A 58 3.93 13.30 2.61
N VAL A 59 4.68 12.33 2.11
CA VAL A 59 6.13 12.26 2.18
C VAL A 59 6.68 12.67 0.82
N SER A 60 7.52 13.71 0.81
CA SER A 60 8.04 14.27 -0.44
C SER A 60 8.87 13.26 -1.22
N ASN A 61 8.71 13.24 -2.54
CA ASN A 61 9.53 12.45 -3.45
C ASN A 61 10.97 12.99 -3.62
N ASN A 62 11.25 14.21 -3.15
CA ASN A 62 12.57 14.83 -3.27
C ASN A 62 13.61 14.21 -2.31
N TRP A 63 13.18 13.39 -1.35
CA TRP A 63 14.09 12.68 -0.46
C TRP A 63 14.70 11.47 -1.15
N PRO A 64 15.99 11.15 -0.90
CA PRO A 64 16.59 9.91 -1.37
C PRO A 64 15.81 8.68 -0.86
N SER A 65 15.80 7.60 -1.64
CA SER A 65 14.91 6.44 -1.43
C SER A 65 14.90 5.86 0.00
N PHE A 66 16.08 5.74 0.61
CA PHE A 66 16.21 5.25 1.99
C PHE A 66 15.56 6.20 3.01
N PHE A 67 15.92 7.49 2.96
CA PHE A 67 15.36 8.52 3.84
C PHE A 67 13.85 8.66 3.63
N LYS A 68 13.40 8.61 2.38
CA LYS A 68 11.99 8.67 2.03
C LYS A 68 11.19 7.54 2.69
N SER A 69 11.70 6.31 2.63
CA SER A 69 11.08 5.14 3.24
C SER A 69 11.09 5.21 4.77
N PHE A 70 12.18 5.70 5.37
CA PHE A 70 12.27 5.92 6.82
C PHE A 70 11.28 6.99 7.31
N LEU A 71 11.17 8.12 6.60
CA LEU A 71 10.18 9.18 6.89
C LEU A 71 8.74 8.66 6.75
N TYR A 72 8.49 7.80 5.77
CA TYR A 72 7.19 7.15 5.61
C TYR A 72 6.85 6.24 6.79
N LEU A 73 7.79 5.38 7.21
CA LEU A 73 7.59 4.51 8.36
C LEU A 73 7.37 5.28 9.65
N THR A 74 8.21 6.28 9.94
CA THR A 74 8.10 7.10 11.16
C THR A 74 6.78 7.86 11.22
N LYS A 75 6.34 8.51 10.12
CA LYS A 75 5.02 9.12 10.04
C LYS A 75 3.91 8.09 10.18
N GLY A 76 4.06 6.92 9.56
CA GLY A 76 3.12 5.81 9.67
C GLY A 76 2.93 5.34 11.11
N LEU A 77 4.00 5.22 11.90
CA LEU A 77 3.94 4.87 13.32
C LEU A 77 3.21 5.94 14.13
N ILE A 78 3.52 7.22 13.92
CA ILE A 78 2.87 8.34 14.63
C ILE A 78 1.37 8.38 14.33
N LEU A 79 0.99 8.24 13.06
CA LEU A 79 -0.41 8.20 12.65
C LEU A 79 -1.12 6.93 13.13
N GLY A 80 -0.38 5.80 13.15
CA GLY A 80 -0.84 4.49 13.60
C GLY A 80 -1.25 4.47 15.07
N LEU A 81 -0.62 5.29 15.92
CA LEU A 81 -1.02 5.45 17.33
C LEU A 81 -2.48 5.92 17.45
N ARG A 82 -2.90 6.79 16.53
CA ARG A 82 -4.24 7.40 16.51
C ARG A 82 -5.26 6.59 15.70
N SER A 83 -4.86 5.51 15.03
CA SER A 83 -5.76 4.67 14.23
C SER A 83 -6.13 3.37 14.95
N ASN A 84 -7.23 2.75 14.49
CA ASN A 84 -7.67 1.43 14.95
C ASN A 84 -7.30 0.34 13.93
N ILE A 85 -7.33 0.69 12.65
CA ILE A 85 -7.07 -0.20 11.52
C ILE A 85 -6.02 0.43 10.62
N ILE A 86 -5.12 -0.39 10.12
CA ILE A 86 -4.16 -0.07 9.07
C ILE A 86 -4.63 -0.78 7.80
N TYR A 87 -4.74 -0.05 6.70
CA TYR A 87 -5.06 -0.60 5.38
C TYR A 87 -3.95 -0.25 4.38
N ASN A 88 -3.30 -1.23 3.79
CA ASN A 88 -2.22 -1.02 2.81
C ASN A 88 -2.61 -1.56 1.43
N GLN A 89 -2.22 -0.83 0.38
CA GLN A 89 -2.58 -1.13 -1.01
C GLN A 89 -1.68 -2.17 -1.69
N ASP A 90 -0.46 -2.36 -1.20
CA ASP A 90 0.53 -3.26 -1.78
C ASP A 90 1.35 -3.99 -0.69
N LEU A 91 2.19 -4.94 -1.14
CA LEU A 91 3.16 -5.65 -0.30
C LEU A 91 4.55 -5.01 -0.28
N TYR A 92 4.77 -3.93 -1.01
CA TYR A 92 6.06 -3.26 -1.14
C TYR A 92 6.28 -2.31 0.05
N THR A 93 6.61 -1.05 -0.19
CA THR A 93 6.89 -0.08 0.88
C THR A 93 5.70 0.11 1.81
N SER A 94 4.48 0.15 1.28
CA SER A 94 3.27 0.34 2.11
C SER A 94 2.97 -0.90 2.95
N GLY A 95 3.16 -2.09 2.37
CA GLY A 95 2.97 -3.37 3.06
C GLY A 95 4.00 -3.64 4.13
N PHE A 96 5.28 -3.43 3.83
CA PHE A 96 6.35 -3.53 4.83
C PHE A 96 6.12 -2.56 6.00
N THR A 97 5.76 -1.31 5.69
CA THR A 97 5.40 -0.32 6.71
C THR A 97 4.20 -0.77 7.55
N GLY A 98 3.14 -1.25 6.92
CA GLY A 98 1.95 -1.75 7.58
C GLY A 98 2.24 -2.94 8.52
N LEU A 99 3.10 -3.86 8.09
CA LEU A 99 3.56 -4.99 8.91
C LEU A 99 4.34 -4.54 10.14
N ILE A 100 5.25 -3.56 10.00
CA ILE A 100 5.99 -3.01 11.14
C ILE A 100 5.03 -2.33 12.11
N ILE A 101 4.13 -1.48 11.63
CA ILE A 101 3.14 -0.80 12.47
C ILE A 101 2.26 -1.81 13.20
N LYS A 102 1.80 -2.87 12.52
CA LYS A 102 1.05 -3.98 13.14
C LYS A 102 1.86 -4.60 14.28
N LYS A 103 3.12 -4.94 14.05
CA LYS A 103 3.97 -5.61 15.05
C LYS A 103 4.23 -4.71 16.27
N ILE A 104 4.57 -3.45 16.04
CA ILE A 104 4.93 -2.50 17.11
C ILE A 104 3.69 -2.03 17.87
N LEU A 105 2.63 -1.64 17.16
CA LEU A 105 1.44 -1.01 17.74
C LEU A 105 0.25 -1.97 17.94
N LYS A 106 0.41 -3.25 17.60
CA LYS A 106 -0.62 -4.31 17.71
C LYS A 106 -1.97 -3.94 17.05
N LYS A 107 -1.91 -3.22 15.92
CA LYS A 107 -3.09 -2.78 15.17
C LYS A 107 -3.61 -3.87 14.23
N LYS A 108 -4.91 -3.82 13.90
CA LYS A 108 -5.46 -4.65 12.82
C LYS A 108 -4.88 -4.16 11.49
N LEU A 109 -4.34 -5.09 10.70
CA LEU A 109 -3.78 -4.81 9.37
C LEU A 109 -4.63 -5.53 8.33
N ILE A 110 -5.08 -4.78 7.33
CA ILE A 110 -5.77 -5.30 6.15
C ILE A 110 -4.91 -4.94 4.95
N THR A 111 -4.46 -5.95 4.21
CA THR A 111 -3.64 -5.75 3.02
C THR A 111 -4.47 -6.06 1.79
N ARG A 112 -4.51 -5.13 0.84
CA ARG A 112 -4.99 -5.41 -0.51
C ARG A 112 -3.85 -6.05 -1.32
N PHE A 113 -4.20 -7.09 -2.08
CA PHE A 113 -3.30 -7.76 -3.02
C PHE A 113 -3.91 -7.63 -4.41
N VAL A 114 -3.23 -6.93 -5.32
CA VAL A 114 -3.79 -6.51 -6.62
C VAL A 114 -3.22 -7.32 -7.80
N GLY A 115 -2.19 -8.13 -7.57
CA GLY A 115 -1.51 -8.90 -8.62
C GLY A 115 -0.47 -9.85 -8.03
N ASP A 116 0.10 -10.74 -8.85
CA ASP A 116 1.17 -11.64 -8.43
C ASP A 116 2.54 -10.99 -8.65
N SER A 117 3.18 -10.57 -7.57
CA SER A 117 4.50 -9.93 -7.64
C SER A 117 5.60 -10.84 -8.19
N ALA A 118 5.51 -12.16 -8.01
CA ALA A 118 6.47 -13.09 -8.60
C ALA A 118 6.30 -13.16 -10.12
N TRP A 119 5.06 -13.14 -10.60
CA TRP A 119 4.72 -13.05 -12.02
C TRP A 119 5.17 -11.73 -12.62
N GLU A 120 4.80 -10.60 -12.01
CA GLU A 120 5.17 -9.25 -12.49
C GLU A 120 6.69 -9.10 -12.58
N ILE A 121 7.45 -9.56 -11.58
CA ILE A 121 8.92 -9.51 -11.60
C ILE A 121 9.48 -10.42 -12.70
N ALA A 122 8.94 -11.62 -12.88
CA ALA A 122 9.42 -12.56 -13.90
C ALA A 122 9.15 -12.01 -15.31
N LEU A 123 7.95 -11.47 -15.55
CA LEU A 123 7.55 -10.85 -16.81
C LEU A 123 8.42 -9.63 -17.12
N ASN A 124 8.60 -8.71 -16.16
CA ASN A 124 9.43 -7.51 -16.32
C ASN A 124 10.91 -7.81 -16.56
N LYS A 125 11.39 -8.98 -16.11
CA LYS A 125 12.76 -9.45 -16.34
C LYS A 125 12.91 -10.30 -17.60
N GLY A 126 11.83 -10.56 -18.33
CA GLY A 126 11.82 -11.49 -19.46
C GLY A 126 12.11 -12.95 -19.06
N GLU A 127 11.95 -13.29 -17.78
CA GLU A 127 12.14 -14.67 -17.29
C GLU A 127 10.92 -15.57 -17.61
N THR A 128 9.80 -14.98 -18.03
CA THR A 128 8.60 -15.65 -18.55
C THR A 128 7.86 -14.74 -19.51
N THR A 129 7.13 -15.33 -20.46
CA THR A 129 6.15 -14.65 -21.32
C THR A 129 4.72 -15.11 -21.03
N ASP A 130 4.56 -16.00 -20.06
CA ASP A 130 3.29 -16.63 -19.73
C ASP A 130 2.36 -15.61 -19.07
N ASP A 131 1.07 -15.74 -19.32
CA ASP A 131 0.08 -14.96 -18.61
C ASP A 131 0.01 -15.37 -17.13
N ILE A 132 -0.74 -14.61 -16.32
CA ILE A 132 -0.80 -14.85 -14.88
C ILE A 132 -1.40 -16.23 -14.53
N MET A 133 -2.30 -16.76 -15.36
CA MET A 133 -3.00 -18.03 -15.11
C MET A 133 -2.03 -19.18 -15.34
N ASP A 134 -1.35 -19.17 -16.48
CA ASP A 134 -0.29 -20.11 -16.81
C ASP A 134 0.84 -20.04 -15.78
N PHE A 135 1.20 -18.82 -15.36
CA PHE A 135 2.20 -18.62 -14.32
C PHE A 135 1.83 -19.23 -12.96
N GLN A 136 0.54 -19.32 -12.61
CA GLN A 136 0.14 -20.00 -11.39
C GLN A 136 0.40 -21.51 -11.47
N ILE A 137 0.06 -22.11 -12.61
CA ILE A 137 0.04 -23.57 -12.82
C ILE A 137 1.45 -24.11 -13.10
N ASN A 138 2.20 -23.41 -13.94
CA ASN A 138 3.49 -23.88 -14.43
C ASN A 138 4.58 -23.81 -13.35
N LYS A 139 5.60 -24.67 -13.54
CA LYS A 139 6.84 -24.66 -12.75
C LYS A 139 7.93 -23.96 -13.54
N TYR A 140 8.62 -23.06 -12.87
CA TYR A 140 9.69 -22.27 -13.47
C TYR A 140 11.04 -22.57 -12.83
N SER A 141 12.04 -21.76 -13.21
CA SER A 141 13.38 -21.80 -12.61
C SER A 141 13.31 -21.71 -11.08
N ARG A 142 14.34 -22.26 -10.40
CA ARG A 142 14.44 -22.24 -8.92
C ARG A 142 14.33 -20.83 -8.34
N LEU A 143 14.75 -19.80 -9.10
CA LEU A 143 14.66 -18.40 -8.70
C LEU A 143 13.21 -17.91 -8.69
N ILE A 144 12.44 -18.19 -9.75
CA ILE A 144 11.01 -17.85 -9.83
C ILE A 144 10.23 -18.61 -8.75
N GLU A 145 10.48 -19.91 -8.58
CA GLU A 145 9.79 -20.73 -7.59
C GLU A 145 10.05 -20.26 -6.15
N ARG A 146 11.26 -19.75 -5.86
CA ARG A 146 11.56 -19.07 -4.59
C ARG A 146 10.68 -17.83 -4.39
N ARG A 147 10.50 -17.01 -5.43
CA ARG A 147 9.60 -15.83 -5.37
C ARG A 147 8.14 -16.26 -5.18
N LYS A 148 7.66 -17.28 -5.90
CA LYS A 148 6.32 -17.88 -5.71
C LYS A 148 6.09 -18.39 -4.28
N LYS A 149 7.13 -18.94 -3.63
CA LYS A 149 7.06 -19.38 -2.22
C LYS A 149 7.00 -18.23 -1.22
N ILE A 150 7.76 -17.15 -1.45
CA ILE A 150 7.71 -15.95 -0.60
C ILE A 150 6.31 -15.32 -0.63
N ARG A 151 5.64 -15.33 -1.79
CA ARG A 151 4.24 -14.89 -1.95
C ARG A 151 3.24 -15.69 -1.11
N LYS A 152 3.45 -17.00 -0.91
CA LYS A 152 2.48 -17.89 -0.23
C LYS A 152 2.49 -17.76 1.30
N ARG A 153 3.43 -17.01 1.90
CA ARG A 153 3.58 -16.86 3.35
C ARG A 153 3.08 -15.49 3.81
#